data_AF-A0A929DY98-F1
#
_entry.id   AF-A0A929DY98-F1
#
_cell.length_a   1.000
_cell.length_b   1.000
_cell.length_c   1.000
_cell.angle_alpha   90.00
_cell.angle_beta   90.00
_cell.angle_gamma   90.00
#
_symmetry.space_group_name_H-M   'P 1'
#
loop_
_entity.id
_entity.type
_entity.pdbx_description
1 polymer ?
#
loop_
_entity_poly.entity_id
_entity_poly.type
_entity_poly.pdbx_seq_one_letter_code
_entity_poly.pdbx_strand_id
1 'polypeptide(L)'
;MEKDSPEFIALGSRLLGVPEVLTLGVRPNFFDYTSEERQKIHDADFILYPSLNYAKYFTTMGKKIFPSVETYLYAGDKIKQTTLFNMLSIPHPRTRVYFQRKFKEIDKDFAYPLIAKLPRASARGRGVFKISNSNDLEQYLGLTKIAYIQEYLEHDRDLRVILINYEPVLAYWRWPAPGEFRANL
;
A
#
# COMPACT_ATOMS: atom_id res chain seq x y z
N MET A 1 4.71 15.84 -38.80
CA MET A 1 4.30 15.12 -37.58
C MET A 1 4.59 16.03 -36.42
N GLU A 2 3.60 16.80 -35.98
CA GLU A 2 3.68 17.49 -34.69
C GLU A 2 3.91 16.42 -33.62
N LYS A 3 5.06 16.47 -32.96
CA LYS A 3 5.19 15.78 -31.68
C LYS A 3 4.37 16.62 -30.72
N ASP A 4 3.16 16.15 -30.42
CA ASP A 4 2.37 16.70 -29.33
C ASP A 4 3.27 16.84 -28.11
N SER A 5 3.27 18.04 -27.53
CA SER A 5 3.99 18.28 -26.29
C SER A 5 3.40 17.35 -25.23
N PRO A 6 4.23 16.71 -24.39
CA PRO A 6 3.73 15.79 -23.38
C PRO A 6 2.70 16.48 -22.49
N GLU A 7 1.51 15.88 -22.40
CA GLU A 7 0.35 16.45 -21.71
C GLU A 7 0.51 16.37 -20.19
N PHE A 8 1.25 15.38 -19.68
CA PHE A 8 1.41 15.14 -18.25
C PHE A 8 2.87 15.11 -17.80
N ILE A 9 3.10 15.57 -16.58
CA ILE A 9 4.39 15.46 -15.89
C ILE A 9 4.36 14.31 -14.90
N ALA A 10 5.33 13.40 -14.98
CA ALA A 10 5.56 12.36 -13.98
C ALA A 10 6.93 12.52 -13.32
N LEU A 11 6.99 12.39 -11.99
CA LEU A 11 8.28 12.30 -11.28
C LEU A 11 8.76 10.86 -11.15
N GLY A 12 7.84 9.93 -10.87
CA GLY A 12 8.16 8.50 -10.77
C GLY A 12 8.26 7.82 -12.14
N SER A 13 9.06 6.76 -12.23
CA SER A 13 9.37 6.04 -13.48
C SER A 13 8.28 5.09 -13.99
N ARG A 14 7.11 5.02 -13.35
CA ARG A 14 6.06 4.04 -13.68
C ARG A 14 5.46 4.21 -15.07
N LEU A 15 5.54 5.41 -15.63
CA LEU A 15 5.01 5.76 -16.96
C LEU A 15 6.14 6.05 -17.96
N LEU A 16 7.35 5.58 -17.67
CA LEU A 16 8.48 5.75 -18.59
C LEU A 16 8.13 5.09 -19.93
N GLY A 17 8.24 5.86 -21.03
CA GLY A 17 7.93 5.39 -22.37
C GLY A 17 6.47 5.59 -22.81
N VAL A 18 5.60 6.13 -21.95
CA VAL A 18 4.25 6.57 -22.35
C VAL A 18 4.40 7.89 -23.12
N PRO A 19 3.99 7.97 -24.41
CA PRO A 19 4.22 9.14 -25.26
C PRO A 19 3.69 10.46 -24.69
N GLU A 20 2.57 10.41 -23.99
CA GLU A 20 1.84 11.55 -23.45
C GLU A 20 2.44 12.06 -22.11
N VAL A 21 3.46 11.38 -21.57
CA VAL A 21 3.97 11.63 -20.21
C VAL A 21 5.46 11.95 -20.23
N LEU A 22 5.80 13.17 -19.83
CA LEU A 22 7.18 13.55 -19.57
C LEU A 22 7.63 13.05 -18.19
N THR A 23 8.55 12.09 -18.17
CA THR A 23 9.11 11.54 -16.94
C THR A 23 10.39 12.27 -16.55
N LEU A 24 10.36 13.05 -15.46
CA LEU A 24 11.50 13.88 -15.01
C LEU A 24 12.46 13.16 -14.05
N GLY A 25 12.01 12.05 -13.47
CA GLY A 25 12.70 11.38 -12.37
C GLY A 25 12.51 12.11 -11.02
N VAL A 26 12.71 11.38 -9.93
CA VAL A 26 12.61 11.94 -8.57
C VAL A 26 13.98 12.52 -8.16
N ARG A 27 14.04 13.82 -7.87
CA ARG A 27 15.23 14.46 -7.28
C ARG A 27 14.97 14.86 -5.83
N PRO A 28 15.87 14.54 -4.89
CA PRO A 28 15.65 14.81 -3.47
C PRO A 28 15.56 16.32 -3.16
N ASN A 29 16.29 17.16 -3.90
CA ASN A 29 16.23 18.61 -3.78
C ASN A 29 15.51 19.21 -5.00
N PHE A 30 14.59 20.16 -4.76
CA PHE A 30 13.80 20.75 -5.83
C PHE A 30 14.65 21.56 -6.82
N PHE A 31 15.74 22.18 -6.36
CA PHE A 31 16.64 22.93 -7.22
C PHE A 31 17.61 22.06 -8.03
N ASP A 32 17.63 20.75 -7.80
CA ASP A 32 18.35 19.82 -8.67
C ASP A 32 17.64 19.69 -10.04
N TYR A 33 16.33 20.00 -10.14
CA TYR A 33 15.62 20.14 -11.42
C TYR A 33 16.14 21.36 -12.19
N THR A 34 16.28 21.28 -13.52
CA THR A 34 16.66 22.45 -14.33
C THR A 34 15.57 23.53 -14.27
N SER A 35 15.89 24.76 -14.64
CA SER A 35 14.89 25.85 -14.66
C SER A 35 13.68 25.51 -15.54
N GLU A 36 13.89 24.85 -16.67
CA GLU A 36 12.82 24.40 -17.58
C GLU A 36 11.96 23.30 -16.94
N GLU A 37 12.57 22.32 -16.29
CA GLU A 37 11.85 21.25 -15.59
C GLU A 37 11.01 21.79 -14.43
N ARG A 38 11.56 22.74 -13.66
CA ARG A 38 10.82 23.39 -12.58
C ARG A 38 9.62 24.18 -13.11
N GLN A 39 9.79 24.88 -14.23
CA GLN A 39 8.69 25.61 -14.88
C GLN A 39 7.59 24.63 -15.32
N LYS A 40 7.94 23.50 -15.95
CA LYS A 40 6.97 22.46 -16.31
C LYS A 40 6.24 21.88 -15.10
N ILE A 41 6.94 21.63 -13.99
CA ILE A 41 6.31 21.18 -12.74
C ILE A 41 5.36 22.25 -12.18
N HIS A 42 5.77 23.52 -12.24
CA HIS A 42 4.96 24.63 -11.77
C HIS A 42 3.71 24.84 -12.62
N ASP A 43 3.80 24.68 -13.93
CA ASP A 43 2.69 24.93 -14.86
C ASP A 43 1.75 23.73 -15.01
N ALA A 44 2.20 22.53 -14.62
CA ALA A 44 1.37 21.34 -14.64
C ALA A 44 0.19 21.44 -13.66
N ASP A 45 -1.03 21.31 -14.17
CA ASP A 45 -2.25 21.19 -13.36
C ASP A 45 -2.32 19.84 -12.62
N PHE A 46 -1.67 18.82 -13.19
CA PHE A 46 -1.72 17.44 -12.71
C PHE A 46 -0.32 16.80 -12.72
N ILE A 47 0.13 16.31 -11.57
CA ILE A 47 1.44 15.65 -11.41
C ILE A 47 1.29 14.16 -11.10
N LEU A 48 1.96 13.33 -11.90
CA LEU A 48 1.91 11.88 -11.81
C LEU A 48 3.10 11.31 -11.02
N TYR A 49 2.80 10.30 -10.20
CA TYR A 49 3.68 9.53 -9.35
C TYR A 49 4.76 10.34 -8.60
N PRO A 50 4.41 11.41 -7.86
CA PRO A 50 5.37 12.11 -7.02
C PRO A 50 5.92 11.19 -5.91
N SER A 51 7.04 11.54 -5.30
CA SER A 51 7.44 10.89 -4.05
C SER A 51 6.44 11.26 -2.94
N LEU A 52 6.37 10.47 -1.84
CA LEU A 52 5.51 10.80 -0.70
C LEU A 52 5.82 12.20 -0.13
N ASN A 53 7.08 12.64 -0.18
CA ASN A 53 7.46 13.97 0.27
C ASN A 53 6.86 15.05 -0.64
N TYR A 54 7.06 14.95 -1.95
CA TYR A 54 6.52 15.90 -2.91
C TYR A 54 5.00 15.88 -3.01
N ALA A 55 4.36 14.73 -2.84
CA ALA A 55 2.90 14.59 -2.85
C ALA A 55 2.24 15.56 -1.85
N LYS A 56 2.82 15.68 -0.63
CA LYS A 56 2.32 16.60 0.40
C LYS A 56 2.44 18.05 -0.05
N TYR A 57 3.61 18.45 -0.56
CA TYR A 57 3.85 19.83 -0.99
C TYR A 57 2.98 20.23 -2.19
N PHE A 58 2.88 19.37 -3.22
CA PHE A 58 2.03 19.65 -4.37
C PHE A 58 0.56 19.81 -3.97
N THR A 59 0.08 18.97 -3.05
CA THR A 59 -1.28 19.09 -2.52
C THR A 59 -1.48 20.38 -1.73
N THR A 60 -0.51 20.78 -0.89
CA THR A 60 -0.55 22.09 -0.21
C THR A 60 -0.59 23.26 -1.20
N MET A 61 0.08 23.13 -2.34
CA MET A 61 0.04 24.13 -3.43
C MET A 61 -1.22 24.05 -4.29
N GLY A 62 -2.19 23.20 -3.94
CA GLY A 62 -3.47 23.07 -4.67
C GLY A 62 -3.38 22.29 -5.98
N LYS A 63 -2.25 21.61 -6.26
CA LYS A 63 -2.11 20.80 -7.47
C LYS A 63 -2.81 19.46 -7.32
N LYS A 64 -3.38 18.96 -8.43
CA LYS A 64 -3.89 17.59 -8.49
C LYS A 64 -2.72 16.63 -8.66
N ILE A 65 -2.78 15.50 -7.97
CA ILE A 65 -1.74 14.47 -8.07
C ILE A 65 -2.35 13.08 -8.21
N PHE A 66 -1.61 12.19 -8.86
CA PHE A 66 -1.90 10.76 -8.85
C PHE A 66 -0.63 9.97 -8.51
N PRO A 67 -0.68 8.98 -7.60
CA PRO A 67 -1.77 8.71 -6.67
C PRO A 67 -2.01 9.89 -5.71
N SER A 68 -3.20 9.94 -5.11
CA SER A 68 -3.54 10.97 -4.13
C SER A 68 -2.71 10.87 -2.85
N VAL A 69 -2.66 11.92 -2.03
CA VAL A 69 -1.95 11.89 -0.73
C VAL A 69 -2.52 10.82 0.19
N GLU A 70 -3.83 10.61 0.17
CA GLU A 70 -4.52 9.56 0.92
C GLU A 70 -4.04 8.19 0.48
N THR A 71 -3.84 7.99 -0.83
CA THR A 71 -3.27 6.74 -1.34
C THR A 71 -1.90 6.50 -0.71
N TYR A 72 -1.02 7.51 -0.64
CA TYR A 72 0.26 7.36 0.04
C TYR A 72 0.15 7.20 1.57
N LEU A 73 -0.88 7.76 2.20
CA LEU A 73 -1.12 7.63 3.64
C LEU A 73 -1.47 6.20 4.05
N TYR A 74 -2.31 5.54 3.25
CA TYR A 74 -2.84 4.21 3.53
C TYR A 74 -2.09 3.07 2.84
N ALA A 75 -1.47 3.31 1.67
CA ALA A 75 -0.76 2.25 0.94
C ALA A 75 0.38 1.68 1.78
N GLY A 76 0.35 0.37 1.99
CA GLY A 76 1.39 -0.35 2.73
C GLY A 76 1.34 -0.23 4.26
N ASP A 77 0.34 0.46 4.83
CA ASP A 77 0.12 0.55 6.28
C ASP A 77 -1.18 -0.18 6.69
N LYS A 78 -1.03 -1.45 7.07
CA LYS A 78 -2.17 -2.33 7.40
C LYS A 78 -2.95 -1.84 8.62
N ILE A 79 -2.28 -1.18 9.56
CA ILE A 79 -2.92 -0.64 10.76
C ILE A 79 -3.85 0.50 10.36
N LYS A 80 -3.37 1.48 9.59
CA LYS A 80 -4.21 2.59 9.14
C LYS A 80 -5.40 2.12 8.30
N GLN A 81 -5.19 1.16 7.40
CA GLN A 81 -6.27 0.57 6.60
C GLN A 81 -7.35 -0.08 7.48
N THR A 82 -6.93 -0.91 8.43
CA THR A 82 -7.86 -1.58 9.36
C THR A 82 -8.61 -0.59 10.24
N THR A 83 -7.92 0.43 10.76
CA THR A 83 -8.56 1.50 11.53
C THR A 83 -9.63 2.21 10.69
N LEU A 84 -9.31 2.55 9.44
CA LEU A 84 -10.28 3.18 8.53
C LEU A 84 -11.49 2.27 8.27
N PHE A 85 -11.27 0.99 8.01
CA PHE A 85 -12.36 0.03 7.78
C PHE A 85 -13.27 -0.11 9.01
N ASN A 86 -12.71 -0.13 10.22
CA ASN A 86 -13.51 -0.13 11.44
C ASN A 86 -14.33 1.16 11.60
N MET A 87 -13.71 2.33 11.38
CA MET A 87 -14.40 3.62 11.47
C MET A 87 -15.55 3.76 10.47
N LEU A 88 -15.41 3.15 9.28
CA LEU A 88 -16.43 3.14 8.23
C LEU A 88 -17.37 1.94 8.29
N SER A 89 -17.23 1.05 9.28
CA SER A 89 -18.00 -0.21 9.38
C SER A 89 -17.93 -1.07 8.12
N ILE A 90 -16.79 -1.07 7.42
CA ILE A 90 -16.55 -1.91 6.25
C ILE A 90 -16.27 -3.34 6.75
N PRO A 91 -17.00 -4.37 6.27
CA PRO A 91 -16.72 -5.76 6.64
C PRO A 91 -15.29 -6.18 6.26
N HIS A 92 -14.58 -6.76 7.22
CA HIS A 92 -13.22 -7.29 7.04
C HIS A 92 -12.95 -8.36 8.12
N PRO A 93 -11.93 -9.22 7.94
CA PRO A 93 -11.63 -10.24 8.94
C PRO A 93 -11.30 -9.60 10.29
N ARG A 94 -11.80 -10.19 11.37
CA ARG A 94 -11.60 -9.72 12.74
C ARG A 94 -10.12 -9.54 13.01
N THR A 95 -9.73 -8.32 13.36
CA THR A 95 -8.34 -7.91 13.49
C THR A 95 -8.14 -7.09 14.75
N ARG A 96 -7.03 -7.31 15.45
CA ARG A 96 -6.59 -6.48 16.57
C ARG A 96 -5.11 -6.17 16.49
N VAL A 97 -4.74 -5.01 17.02
CA VAL A 97 -3.36 -4.53 17.11
C VAL A 97 -2.96 -4.49 18.57
N TYR A 98 -1.83 -5.11 18.90
CA TYR A 98 -1.30 -5.16 20.25
C TYR A 98 0.05 -4.47 20.30
N PHE A 99 0.25 -3.65 21.33
CA PHE A 99 1.59 -3.20 21.71
C PHE A 99 2.25 -4.25 22.60
N GLN A 100 3.58 -4.28 22.60
CA GLN A 100 4.39 -5.26 23.34
C GLN A 100 3.90 -5.57 24.77
N ARG A 101 3.51 -4.55 25.54
CA ARG A 101 2.97 -4.70 26.91
C ARG A 101 1.68 -5.53 27.03
N LYS A 102 0.97 -5.72 25.91
CA LYS A 102 -0.32 -6.42 25.81
C LYS A 102 -0.24 -7.71 25.00
N PHE A 103 0.94 -8.19 24.62
CA PHE A 103 1.05 -9.42 23.81
C PHE A 103 0.39 -10.64 24.47
N LYS A 104 0.43 -10.74 25.79
CA LYS A 104 -0.28 -11.79 26.57
C LYS A 104 -1.81 -11.78 26.43
N GLU A 105 -2.40 -10.71 25.88
CA GLU A 105 -3.85 -10.65 25.63
C GLU A 105 -4.25 -11.39 24.35
N ILE A 106 -3.29 -11.68 23.44
CA ILE A 106 -3.57 -12.31 22.14
C ILE A 106 -4.27 -13.66 22.29
N ASP A 107 -3.77 -14.54 23.17
CA ASP A 107 -4.35 -15.88 23.39
C ASP A 107 -5.76 -15.83 24.02
N LYS A 108 -6.15 -14.71 24.63
CA LYS A 108 -7.51 -14.53 25.15
C LYS A 108 -8.49 -14.14 24.06
N ASP A 109 -7.97 -13.48 23.01
CA ASP A 109 -8.77 -12.88 21.96
C ASP A 109 -8.85 -13.76 20.71
N PHE A 110 -7.85 -14.62 20.45
CA PHE A 110 -7.78 -15.44 19.24
C PHE A 110 -7.42 -16.89 19.59
N ALA A 111 -8.14 -17.83 18.98
CA ALA A 111 -7.77 -19.24 18.95
C ALA A 111 -6.83 -19.52 17.76
N TYR A 112 -6.08 -20.61 17.85
CA TYR A 112 -5.27 -21.11 16.74
C TYR A 112 -6.11 -21.93 15.75
N PRO A 113 -5.78 -21.92 14.45
CA PRO A 113 -4.74 -21.09 13.83
C PRO A 113 -5.20 -19.63 13.66
N LEU A 114 -4.25 -18.70 13.70
CA LEU A 114 -4.48 -17.27 13.44
C LEU A 114 -3.49 -16.73 12.41
N ILE A 115 -3.73 -15.52 11.91
CA ILE A 115 -2.82 -14.83 10.99
C ILE A 115 -2.12 -13.67 11.72
N ALA A 116 -0.80 -13.66 11.64
CA ALA A 116 0.02 -12.57 12.12
C ALA A 116 0.70 -11.85 10.95
N LYS A 117 0.74 -10.51 10.97
CA LYS A 117 1.30 -9.71 9.87
C LYS A 117 2.30 -8.68 10.39
N LEU A 118 3.40 -8.45 9.68
CA LEU A 118 4.24 -7.27 9.92
C LEU A 118 3.49 -6.04 9.40
N PRO A 119 3.26 -5.01 10.23
CA PRO A 119 2.31 -3.94 9.89
C PRO A 119 2.81 -2.97 8.82
N ARG A 120 4.13 -2.83 8.65
CA ARG A 120 4.77 -1.87 7.73
C ARG A 120 5.79 -2.56 6.83
N ALA A 121 6.00 -2.01 5.63
CA ALA A 121 7.01 -2.42 4.65
C ALA A 121 6.93 -3.89 4.18
N SER A 122 5.81 -4.57 4.39
CA SER A 122 5.54 -5.94 3.95
C SER A 122 4.72 -5.95 2.65
N ALA A 123 5.37 -6.28 1.54
CA ALA A 123 4.75 -6.51 0.23
C ALA A 123 5.05 -7.93 -0.29
N ARG A 124 4.23 -8.43 -1.22
CA ARG A 124 4.33 -9.78 -1.83
C ARG A 124 4.31 -10.93 -0.82
N GLY A 125 3.44 -10.87 0.18
CA GLY A 125 3.28 -11.94 1.19
C GLY A 125 4.42 -12.09 2.20
N ARG A 126 5.52 -11.32 2.08
CA ARG A 126 6.58 -11.26 3.08
C ARG A 126 6.03 -10.66 4.37
N GLY A 127 6.28 -11.29 5.51
CA GLY A 127 5.76 -10.85 6.80
C GLY A 127 4.26 -11.15 7.01
N VAL A 128 3.73 -12.20 6.39
CA VAL A 128 2.42 -12.79 6.73
C VAL A 128 2.67 -14.22 7.19
N PHE A 129 2.24 -14.55 8.39
CA PHE A 129 2.50 -15.82 9.06
C PHE A 129 1.18 -16.47 9.45
N LYS A 130 1.05 -17.77 9.15
CA LYS A 130 0.01 -18.61 9.77
C LYS A 130 0.59 -19.14 11.06
N ILE A 131 -0.02 -18.75 12.18
CA ILE A 131 0.40 -19.11 13.52
C ILE A 131 -0.47 -20.27 13.95
N SER A 132 0.12 -21.45 14.14
CA SER A 132 -0.62 -22.68 14.43
C SER A 132 -0.60 -23.02 15.92
N ASN A 133 0.32 -22.43 16.69
CA ASN A 133 0.51 -22.68 18.11
C ASN A 133 1.23 -21.51 18.79
N SER A 134 1.43 -21.61 20.11
CA SER A 134 2.07 -20.58 20.94
C SER A 134 3.55 -20.34 20.60
N ASN A 135 4.29 -21.37 20.19
CA ASN A 135 5.70 -21.24 19.79
C ASN A 135 5.85 -20.44 18.49
N ASP A 136 4.95 -20.65 17.51
CA ASP A 136 4.89 -19.83 16.30
C ASP A 136 4.60 -18.37 16.65
N LEU A 137 3.70 -18.14 17.62
CA LEU A 137 3.34 -16.81 18.06
C LEU A 137 4.54 -16.11 18.70
N GLU A 138 5.25 -16.77 19.62
CA GLU A 138 6.44 -16.24 20.27
C GLU A 138 7.51 -15.83 19.25
N GLN A 139 7.77 -16.67 18.25
CA GLN A 139 8.69 -16.35 17.16
C GLN A 139 8.27 -15.09 16.41
N TYR A 140 6.99 -14.97 16.05
CA TYR A 140 6.46 -13.77 15.38
C TYR A 140 6.60 -12.51 16.26
N LEU A 141 6.29 -12.62 17.56
CA LEU A 141 6.38 -11.50 18.49
C LEU A 141 7.83 -11.02 18.69
N GLY A 142 8.82 -11.91 18.53
CA GLY A 142 10.24 -11.55 18.49
C GLY A 142 10.63 -10.64 17.31
N LEU A 143 9.82 -10.62 16.24
CA LEU A 143 10.10 -9.85 15.02
C LEU A 143 9.50 -8.43 15.04
N THR A 144 8.64 -8.09 16.01
CA THR A 144 7.90 -6.82 16.00
C THR A 144 7.58 -6.30 17.40
N LYS A 145 7.57 -4.96 17.55
CA LYS A 145 7.06 -4.29 18.76
C LYS A 145 5.54 -4.06 18.73
N ILE A 146 4.93 -4.25 17.56
CA ILE A 146 3.51 -4.04 17.30
C ILE A 146 3.00 -5.29 16.58
N ALA A 147 2.17 -6.08 17.27
CA ALA A 147 1.57 -7.28 16.71
C ALA A 147 0.26 -6.93 16.01
N TYR A 148 0.18 -7.24 14.72
CA TYR A 148 -1.06 -7.18 13.95
C TYR A 148 -1.57 -8.62 13.83
N ILE A 149 -2.66 -8.91 14.54
CA ILE A 149 -3.26 -10.23 14.64
C ILE A 149 -4.63 -10.20 13.99
N GLN A 150 -4.91 -11.19 13.16
CA GLN A 150 -6.15 -11.34 12.41
C GLN A 150 -6.62 -12.79 12.51
N GLU A 151 -7.93 -13.01 12.50
CA GLU A 151 -8.47 -14.36 12.44
C GLU A 151 -8.02 -15.08 11.16
N TYR A 152 -7.87 -16.40 11.24
CA TYR A 152 -7.66 -17.21 10.05
C TYR A 152 -9.01 -17.51 9.40
N LEU A 153 -9.13 -17.16 8.12
CA LEU A 153 -10.26 -17.56 7.29
C LEU A 153 -9.81 -18.70 6.39
N GLU A 154 -10.49 -19.83 6.49
CA GLU A 154 -10.29 -20.94 5.56
C GLU A 154 -10.85 -20.55 4.19
N HIS A 155 -10.01 -20.65 3.17
CA HIS A 155 -10.37 -20.31 1.79
C HIS A 155 -9.44 -21.06 0.82
N ASP A 156 -9.94 -21.30 -0.39
CA ASP A 156 -9.25 -21.96 -1.49
C ASP A 156 -8.63 -20.97 -2.50
N ARG A 157 -9.07 -19.70 -2.48
CA ARG A 157 -8.62 -18.63 -3.37
C ARG A 157 -8.94 -17.25 -2.82
N ASP A 158 -8.29 -16.22 -3.33
CA ASP A 158 -8.67 -14.82 -3.10
C ASP A 158 -9.05 -14.11 -4.41
N LEU A 159 -9.85 -13.06 -4.31
CA LEU A 159 -10.24 -12.22 -5.44
C LEU A 159 -9.37 -10.95 -5.47
N ARG A 160 -8.72 -10.67 -6.60
CA ARG A 160 -8.09 -9.37 -6.86
C ARG A 160 -9.01 -8.54 -7.75
N VAL A 161 -9.34 -7.33 -7.30
CA VAL A 161 -10.07 -6.33 -8.10
C VAL A 161 -9.17 -5.12 -8.28
N ILE A 162 -9.05 -4.64 -9.52
CA ILE A 162 -8.35 -3.41 -9.89
C ILE A 162 -9.41 -2.38 -10.26
N LEU A 163 -9.31 -1.20 -9.65
CA LEU A 163 -10.21 -0.09 -9.93
C LEU A 163 -9.44 1.09 -10.53
N ILE A 164 -10.05 1.78 -11.49
CA ILE A 164 -9.61 3.09 -11.98
C ILE A 164 -10.77 4.05 -11.75
N ASN A 165 -10.51 5.14 -11.03
CA ASN A 165 -11.54 6.12 -10.66
C ASN A 165 -12.80 5.46 -10.05
N TYR A 166 -12.59 4.53 -9.11
CA TYR A 166 -13.65 3.76 -8.44
C TYR A 166 -14.44 2.77 -9.32
N GLU A 167 -14.14 2.69 -10.62
CA GLU A 167 -14.74 1.71 -11.53
C GLU A 167 -13.88 0.44 -11.61
N PRO A 168 -14.44 -0.76 -11.38
CA PRO A 168 -13.73 -2.02 -11.57
C PRO A 168 -13.36 -2.23 -13.04
N VAL A 169 -12.06 -2.35 -13.34
CA VAL A 169 -11.56 -2.55 -14.72
C VAL A 169 -11.03 -3.97 -14.96
N LEU A 170 -10.63 -4.68 -13.91
CA LEU A 170 -10.16 -6.06 -13.99
C LEU A 170 -10.41 -6.75 -12.65
N ALA A 171 -10.93 -7.97 -12.71
CA ALA A 171 -11.03 -8.86 -11.56
C ALA A 171 -10.56 -10.27 -11.93
N TYR A 172 -9.80 -10.91 -11.04
CA TYR A 172 -9.33 -12.28 -11.25
C TYR A 172 -9.14 -13.02 -9.91
N TRP A 173 -9.37 -14.32 -9.96
CA TRP A 173 -9.10 -15.23 -8.84
C TRP A 173 -7.61 -15.56 -8.78
N ARG A 174 -7.08 -15.68 -7.57
CA ARG A 174 -5.73 -16.18 -7.31
C ARG A 174 -5.81 -17.40 -6.40
N TRP A 175 -5.16 -18.47 -6.82
CA TRP A 175 -5.07 -19.71 -6.04
C TRP A 175 -3.73 -19.76 -5.31
N PRO A 176 -3.71 -20.22 -4.05
CA PRO A 176 -2.47 -20.58 -3.39
C PRO A 176 -1.75 -21.73 -4.12
N ALA A 177 -0.42 -21.74 -4.08
CA ALA A 177 0.36 -22.90 -4.50
C ALA A 177 0.11 -24.10 -3.56
N PRO A 178 0.35 -25.35 -4.00
CA PRO A 178 0.26 -26.51 -3.11
C PRO A 178 1.10 -26.33 -1.84
N GLY A 179 0.47 -26.52 -0.67
CA GLY A 179 1.11 -26.33 0.64
C GLY A 179 1.21 -24.88 1.13
N GLU A 180 0.76 -23.89 0.35
CA GLU A 180 0.72 -22.48 0.75
C GLU A 180 -0.71 -22.06 1.13
N PHE A 181 -0.83 -21.19 2.12
CA PHE A 181 -2.12 -20.56 2.48
C PHE A 181 -2.30 -19.19 1.82
N ARG A 182 -1.29 -18.71 1.08
CA ARG A 182 -1.23 -17.36 0.52
C ARG A 182 -1.41 -17.42 -0.99
N ALA A 183 -2.41 -16.73 -1.51
CA ALA A 183 -2.67 -16.60 -2.95
C ALA A 183 -1.90 -15.41 -3.60
N ASN A 184 -0.68 -15.13 -3.14
CA ASN A 184 0.06 -13.92 -3.51
C ASN A 184 0.98 -14.06 -4.74
N LEU A 185 0.98 -15.23 -5.38
CA LEU A 185 1.74 -15.51 -6.59
C LEU A 185 1.09 -14.86 -7.82
#